data_AF-A0A952MBP5-F1
#
_entry.id   AF-A0A952MBP5-F1
#
_cell.length_a   1.000
_cell.length_b   1.000
_cell.length_c   1.000
_cell.angle_alpha   90.00
_cell.angle_beta   90.00
_cell.angle_gamma   90.00
#
_symmetry.space_group_name_H-M   'P 1'
#
loop_
_entity.id
_entity.type
_entity.pdbx_description
1 polymer ?
#
loop_
_entity_poly.entity_id
_entity_poly.type
_entity_poly.pdbx_seq_one_letter_code
_entity_poly.pdbx_strand_id
1 'polypeptide(L)'
;MNPLLNFTHFTTISGISGASGIYYEKDNLYLISDDSYVLYRYTISTQLLQAINLNPDKALEAQITKKLKPDFEAFTKQGNSFFIFGSGSAQNRFNMRKVNADFSRIENFSLQNLYNEMMQFSSVAQEDFNIEGIILSGETAYFFNRGNGPNKKNGIISVENWQGTEPHKISFKPIDLPKINGGISDFTDAILDNDTIYFTASSEDTISTYDDGAVLGSGIGKISFPNFELQDFKIISNKFKIEGLTIFEKSETGISFLLCEDSDSDNSETQIFRYDWK
;
A
#
# COMPACT_ATOMS: atom_id res chain seq x y z
N MET A 1 11.37 20.51 -13.97
CA MET A 1 10.96 19.52 -14.98
C MET A 1 9.52 19.14 -14.67
N ASN A 2 8.63 18.98 -15.66
CA ASN A 2 7.23 18.62 -15.39
C ASN A 2 7.19 17.15 -14.90
N PRO A 3 6.77 16.87 -13.65
CA PRO A 3 6.77 15.51 -13.10
C PRO A 3 5.91 14.53 -13.90
N LEU A 4 4.89 15.03 -14.60
CA LEU A 4 4.04 14.23 -15.49
C LEU A 4 4.81 13.61 -16.67
N LEU A 5 5.94 14.21 -17.09
CA LEU A 5 6.75 13.66 -18.18
C LEU A 5 7.53 12.40 -17.78
N ASN A 6 7.68 12.16 -16.47
CA ASN A 6 8.39 10.99 -15.96
C ASN A 6 7.42 9.86 -15.57
N PHE A 7 6.10 10.06 -15.72
CA PHE A 7 5.07 9.07 -15.41
C PHE A 7 4.53 8.47 -16.72
N THR A 8 4.84 7.20 -16.97
CA THR A 8 4.51 6.53 -18.24
C THR A 8 3.83 5.20 -17.97
N HIS A 9 2.85 4.83 -18.80
CA HIS A 9 2.29 3.48 -18.77
C HIS A 9 3.38 2.43 -19.01
N PHE A 10 3.35 1.35 -18.23
CA PHE A 10 4.31 0.24 -18.31
C PHE A 10 3.67 -1.04 -18.84
N THR A 11 2.56 -1.48 -18.23
CA THR A 11 1.75 -2.60 -18.72
C THR A 11 0.32 -2.53 -18.19
N THR A 12 -0.60 -3.28 -18.79
CA THR A 12 -1.94 -3.54 -18.26
C THR A 12 -2.05 -5.02 -17.96
N ILE A 13 -2.56 -5.36 -16.78
CA ILE A 13 -2.71 -6.75 -16.31
C ILE A 13 -4.20 -7.03 -16.19
N SER A 14 -4.72 -7.89 -17.06
CA SER A 14 -6.09 -8.40 -16.97
C SER A 14 -6.19 -9.51 -15.92
N GLY A 15 -7.32 -9.58 -15.22
CA GLY A 15 -7.62 -10.54 -14.16
C GLY A 15 -7.47 -10.02 -12.73
N ILE A 16 -7.25 -8.71 -12.56
CA ILE A 16 -7.15 -8.03 -11.26
C ILE A 16 -7.96 -6.73 -11.35
N SER A 17 -9.00 -6.58 -10.51
CA SER A 17 -9.89 -5.40 -10.50
C SER A 17 -9.33 -4.29 -9.61
N GLY A 18 -8.20 -3.69 -10.01
CA GLY A 18 -7.47 -2.75 -9.15
C GLY A 18 -6.49 -3.45 -8.21
N ALA A 19 -5.36 -2.79 -7.93
CA ALA A 19 -4.34 -3.34 -7.06
C ALA A 19 -3.94 -2.33 -5.98
N SER A 20 -4.01 -2.78 -4.73
CA SER A 20 -3.74 -2.03 -3.49
C SER A 20 -2.33 -2.26 -2.93
N GLY A 21 -1.43 -2.79 -3.76
CA GLY A 21 -0.04 -3.02 -3.36
C GLY A 21 0.72 -3.81 -4.40
N ILE A 22 2.01 -3.47 -4.55
CA ILE A 22 2.90 -4.07 -5.54
C ILE A 22 4.30 -4.33 -4.96
N TYR A 23 4.91 -5.43 -5.37
CA TYR A 23 6.32 -5.69 -5.10
C TYR A 23 6.98 -6.27 -6.35
N TYR A 24 8.11 -5.72 -6.77
CA TYR A 24 8.87 -6.20 -7.91
C TYR A 24 10.10 -6.99 -7.47
N GLU A 25 10.28 -8.19 -8.06
CA GLU A 25 11.50 -8.97 -7.91
C GLU A 25 11.85 -9.67 -9.23
N LYS A 26 12.99 -9.27 -9.82
CA LYS A 26 13.56 -9.83 -11.06
C LYS A 26 12.66 -9.65 -12.30
N ASP A 27 11.76 -10.58 -12.55
CA ASP A 27 10.85 -10.55 -13.71
C ASP A 27 9.40 -10.69 -13.28
N ASN A 28 9.14 -10.62 -11.96
CA ASN A 28 7.82 -10.82 -11.40
C ASN A 28 7.34 -9.57 -10.68
N LEU A 29 6.08 -9.22 -10.95
CA LEU A 29 5.28 -8.33 -10.11
C LEU A 29 4.42 -9.20 -9.23
N TYR A 30 4.49 -8.94 -7.93
CA TYR A 30 3.60 -9.50 -6.94
C TYR A 30 2.59 -8.43 -6.59
N LEU A 31 1.29 -8.75 -6.65
CA LEU A 31 0.22 -7.78 -6.50
C LEU A 31 -0.82 -8.32 -5.51
N ILE A 32 -1.38 -7.43 -4.71
CA ILE A 32 -2.55 -7.70 -3.87
C ILE A 32 -3.73 -6.84 -4.34
N SER A 33 -4.92 -7.24 -3.92
CA SER A 33 -6.15 -6.48 -4.11
C SER A 33 -6.92 -6.49 -2.79
N ASP A 34 -7.66 -5.41 -2.53
CA ASP A 34 -8.46 -5.22 -1.32
C ASP A 34 -9.67 -6.19 -1.27
N ASP A 35 -10.16 -6.59 -2.44
CA ASP A 35 -11.40 -7.33 -2.68
C ASP A 35 -11.27 -8.86 -2.58
N SER A 36 -10.05 -9.40 -2.47
CA SER A 36 -9.80 -10.84 -2.61
C SER A 36 -8.72 -11.39 -1.69
N TYR A 37 -8.80 -12.69 -1.37
CA TYR A 37 -7.74 -13.42 -0.67
C TYR A 37 -6.70 -13.94 -1.66
N VAL A 38 -6.19 -13.10 -2.55
CA VAL A 38 -5.27 -13.52 -3.61
C VAL A 38 -3.99 -12.69 -3.58
N LEU A 39 -2.86 -13.39 -3.61
CA LEU A 39 -1.59 -12.82 -4.03
C LEU A 39 -1.39 -13.20 -5.49
N TYR A 40 -1.29 -12.21 -6.36
CA TYR A 40 -1.03 -12.44 -7.76
C TYR A 40 0.48 -12.41 -8.02
N ARG A 41 0.95 -13.29 -8.91
CA ARG A 41 2.28 -13.22 -9.51
C ARG A 41 2.13 -13.04 -11.02
N TYR A 42 2.50 -11.87 -11.50
CA TYR A 42 2.56 -11.55 -12.91
C TYR A 42 4.01 -11.59 -13.39
N THR A 43 4.32 -12.48 -14.34
CA THR A 43 5.65 -12.56 -14.95
C THR A 43 5.70 -11.66 -16.19
N ILE A 44 6.56 -10.64 -16.16
CA ILE A 44 6.59 -9.57 -17.18
C ILE A 44 6.97 -10.13 -18.56
N SER A 45 8.00 -10.96 -18.64
CA SER A 45 8.49 -11.50 -19.91
C SER A 45 7.49 -12.39 -20.65
N THR A 46 6.66 -13.14 -19.91
CA THR A 46 5.69 -14.08 -20.48
C THR A 46 4.26 -13.57 -20.44
N GLN A 47 4.01 -12.47 -19.72
CA GLN A 47 2.69 -11.90 -19.46
C GLN A 47 1.72 -12.88 -18.78
N LEU A 48 2.25 -13.85 -18.03
CA LEU A 48 1.44 -14.85 -17.33
C LEU A 48 1.07 -14.36 -15.94
N LEU A 49 -0.23 -14.38 -15.66
CA LEU A 49 -0.80 -14.12 -14.34
C LEU A 49 -1.08 -15.45 -13.62
N GLN A 50 -0.51 -15.62 -12.43
CA GLN A 50 -0.82 -16.70 -11.52
C GLN A 50 -1.51 -16.14 -10.27
N ALA A 51 -2.64 -16.72 -9.88
CA ALA A 51 -3.30 -16.44 -8.61
C ALA A 51 -2.86 -17.45 -7.54
N ILE A 52 -2.41 -16.94 -6.39
CA ILE A 52 -2.06 -17.73 -5.20
C ILE A 52 -3.13 -17.49 -4.14
N ASN A 53 -3.83 -18.55 -3.74
CA ASN A 53 -4.89 -18.48 -2.72
C ASN A 53 -4.29 -18.25 -1.33
N LEU A 54 -4.59 -17.11 -0.71
CA LEU A 54 -4.17 -16.75 0.64
C LEU A 54 -5.07 -17.30 1.74
N ASN A 55 -6.10 -18.06 1.36
CA ASN A 55 -7.01 -18.72 2.28
C ASN A 55 -7.17 -20.19 1.89
N PRO A 56 -6.17 -21.05 2.18
CA PRO A 56 -6.15 -22.43 1.67
C PRO A 56 -7.34 -23.28 2.16
N ASP A 57 -7.95 -22.90 3.29
CA ASP A 57 -9.11 -23.59 3.87
C ASP A 57 -10.44 -23.26 3.14
N LYS A 58 -10.43 -22.28 2.23
CA LYS A 58 -11.57 -21.93 1.39
C LYS A 58 -11.19 -22.03 -0.09
N ALA A 59 -12.18 -22.31 -0.94
CA ALA A 59 -11.97 -22.20 -2.38
C ALA A 59 -11.56 -20.76 -2.74
N LEU A 60 -10.86 -20.60 -3.86
CA LEU A 60 -10.64 -19.29 -4.48
C LEU A 60 -12.00 -18.68 -4.82
N GLU A 61 -12.52 -17.84 -3.93
CA GLU A 61 -13.68 -17.01 -4.22
C GLU A 61 -13.18 -15.78 -4.99
N ALA A 62 -13.54 -15.70 -6.28
CA ALA A 62 -13.09 -14.62 -7.16
C ALA A 62 -13.69 -13.25 -6.81
N GLN A 63 -14.79 -13.21 -6.04
CA GLN A 63 -15.40 -11.97 -5.56
C GLN A 63 -16.01 -12.20 -4.18
N ILE A 64 -15.51 -11.47 -3.19
CA ILE A 64 -15.99 -11.50 -1.82
C ILE A 64 -16.88 -10.27 -1.63
N THR A 65 -18.05 -10.43 -1.03
CA THR A 65 -18.94 -9.27 -0.78
C THR A 65 -18.19 -8.17 0.00
N LYS A 66 -18.45 -6.88 -0.28
CA LYS A 66 -17.79 -5.71 0.36
C LYS A 66 -17.68 -5.81 1.89
N LYS A 67 -18.63 -6.49 2.56
CA LYS A 67 -18.62 -6.70 4.03
C LYS A 67 -17.60 -7.74 4.51
N LEU A 68 -17.24 -8.70 3.67
CA LEU A 68 -16.37 -9.83 4.01
C LEU A 68 -14.96 -9.71 3.42
N LYS A 69 -14.68 -8.65 2.65
CA LYS A 69 -13.38 -8.45 2.01
C LYS A 69 -12.26 -8.37 3.04
N PRO A 70 -11.08 -8.96 2.76
CA PRO A 70 -9.92 -8.88 3.65
C PRO A 70 -9.43 -7.44 3.82
N ASP A 71 -9.62 -6.60 2.79
CA ASP A 71 -9.13 -5.23 2.74
C ASP A 71 -7.61 -5.22 2.91
N PHE A 72 -6.93 -6.05 2.10
CA PHE A 72 -5.47 -6.05 2.07
C PHE A 72 -5.02 -4.78 1.35
N GLU A 73 -4.38 -3.88 2.11
CA GLU A 73 -4.01 -2.53 1.66
C GLU A 73 -2.53 -2.22 1.92
N ALA A 74 -1.79 -3.13 2.57
CA ALA A 74 -0.40 -2.91 2.89
C ALA A 74 0.43 -4.17 2.62
N PHE A 75 1.44 -4.02 1.77
CA PHE A 75 2.20 -5.14 1.22
C PHE A 75 3.70 -4.89 1.24
N THR A 76 4.46 -5.85 1.74
CA THR A 76 5.93 -5.77 1.71
C THR A 76 6.58 -7.15 1.75
N LYS A 77 7.89 -7.19 1.51
CA LYS A 77 8.72 -8.40 1.60
C LYS A 77 9.89 -8.15 2.54
N GLN A 78 10.12 -9.08 3.46
CA GLN A 78 11.31 -9.09 4.31
C GLN A 78 11.93 -10.48 4.29
N GLY A 79 13.21 -10.56 3.90
CA GLY A 79 13.89 -11.83 3.69
C GLY A 79 13.20 -12.69 2.61
N ASN A 80 12.79 -13.90 3.00
CA ASN A 80 12.13 -14.86 2.11
C ASN A 80 10.60 -14.91 2.27
N SER A 81 10.00 -13.92 2.94
CA SER A 81 8.56 -13.89 3.19
C SER A 81 7.94 -12.58 2.73
N PHE A 82 6.79 -12.71 2.10
CA PHE A 82 5.82 -11.66 1.86
C PHE A 82 4.94 -11.47 3.10
N PHE A 83 4.63 -10.22 3.42
CA PHE A 83 3.74 -9.82 4.50
C PHE A 83 2.64 -8.94 3.92
N ILE A 84 1.40 -9.34 4.12
CA ILE A 84 0.21 -8.72 3.56
C ILE A 84 -0.72 -8.40 4.73
N PHE A 85 -1.04 -7.14 4.92
CA PHE A 85 -1.77 -6.63 6.07
C PHE A 85 -3.14 -6.13 5.64
N GLY A 86 -4.17 -6.50 6.40
CA GLY A 86 -5.48 -5.88 6.30
C GLY A 86 -5.44 -4.46 6.88
N SER A 87 -6.27 -3.57 6.35
CA SER A 87 -6.23 -2.13 6.65
C SER A 87 -6.51 -1.76 8.12
N GLY A 88 -7.18 -2.62 8.88
CA GLY A 88 -7.54 -2.31 10.26
C GLY A 88 -8.67 -1.27 10.42
N SER A 89 -9.32 -0.85 9.35
CA SER A 89 -10.47 0.06 9.41
C SER A 89 -11.73 -0.57 10.01
N ALA A 90 -11.80 -1.91 10.08
CA ALA A 90 -12.84 -2.67 10.77
C ALA A 90 -12.28 -3.95 11.38
N GLN A 91 -12.91 -4.48 12.43
CA GLN A 91 -12.40 -5.66 13.17
C GLN A 91 -12.16 -6.89 12.28
N ASN A 92 -12.96 -7.11 11.24
CA ASN A 92 -12.77 -8.23 10.30
C ASN A 92 -11.53 -8.05 9.40
N ARG A 93 -10.92 -6.86 9.38
CA ARG A 93 -9.71 -6.49 8.63
C ARG A 93 -8.45 -6.57 9.51
N PHE A 94 -8.57 -7.07 10.75
CA PHE A 94 -7.46 -7.20 11.71
C PHE A 94 -6.70 -8.51 11.45
N ASN A 95 -6.20 -8.67 10.24
CA ASN A 95 -5.63 -9.92 9.78
C ASN A 95 -4.39 -9.69 8.93
N MET A 96 -3.46 -10.65 8.98
CA MET A 96 -2.23 -10.65 8.18
C MET A 96 -2.06 -12.01 7.51
N ARG A 97 -1.43 -12.00 6.34
CA ARG A 97 -0.87 -13.19 5.71
C ARG A 97 0.64 -13.07 5.65
N LYS A 98 1.32 -14.14 6.06
CA LYS A 98 2.75 -14.33 5.80
C LYS A 98 2.89 -15.46 4.80
N VAL A 99 3.55 -15.19 3.69
CA VAL A 99 3.69 -16.14 2.58
C VAL A 99 5.15 -16.32 2.26
N ASN A 100 5.65 -17.56 2.25
CA ASN A 100 7.00 -17.83 1.76
C ASN A 100 7.11 -17.49 0.27
N ALA A 101 8.27 -17.03 -0.19
CA ALA A 101 8.46 -16.60 -1.58
C ALA A 101 8.25 -17.71 -2.64
N ASP A 102 8.34 -18.98 -2.22
CA ASP A 102 8.03 -20.16 -3.03
C ASP A 102 6.56 -20.61 -2.93
N PHE A 103 5.75 -19.88 -2.15
CA PHE A 103 4.34 -20.14 -1.87
C PHE A 103 4.04 -21.48 -1.18
N SER A 104 5.06 -22.17 -0.67
CA SER A 104 4.91 -23.49 -0.02
C SER A 104 4.20 -23.41 1.34
N ARG A 105 4.23 -22.23 1.97
CA ARG A 105 3.65 -21.98 3.29
C ARG A 105 2.95 -20.64 3.32
N ILE A 106 1.71 -20.66 3.78
CA ILE A 106 0.86 -19.49 4.02
C ILE A 106 0.42 -19.56 5.47
N GLU A 107 0.71 -18.52 6.23
CA GLU A 107 0.36 -18.42 7.64
C GLU A 107 -0.58 -17.24 7.85
N ASN A 108 -1.61 -17.47 8.68
CA ASN A 108 -2.64 -16.49 8.98
C ASN A 108 -2.47 -16.01 10.42
N PHE A 109 -2.40 -14.69 10.60
CA PHE A 109 -2.29 -14.08 11.92
C PHE A 109 -3.44 -13.13 12.17
N SER A 110 -3.96 -13.13 13.38
CA SER A 110 -4.81 -12.04 13.87
C SER A 110 -3.91 -10.88 14.29
N LEU A 111 -4.23 -9.68 13.83
CA LEU A 111 -3.57 -8.44 14.23
C LEU A 111 -4.32 -7.73 15.36
N GLN A 112 -5.30 -8.38 16.00
CA GLN A 112 -6.18 -7.73 16.97
C GLN A 112 -5.44 -7.04 18.10
N ASN A 113 -4.47 -7.73 18.71
CA ASN A 113 -3.69 -7.15 19.80
C ASN A 113 -2.81 -6.01 19.28
N LEU A 114 -2.13 -6.21 18.14
CA LEU A 114 -1.26 -5.19 17.55
C LEU A 114 -2.02 -3.91 17.19
N TYR A 115 -3.14 -4.02 16.49
CA TYR A 115 -3.93 -2.85 16.07
C TYR A 115 -4.60 -2.15 17.25
N ASN A 116 -5.06 -2.89 18.26
CA ASN A 116 -5.57 -2.29 19.49
C ASN A 116 -4.50 -1.47 20.23
N GLU A 117 -3.30 -2.04 20.39
CA GLU A 117 -2.16 -1.35 20.97
C GLU A 117 -1.77 -0.12 20.13
N MET A 118 -1.72 -0.27 18.80
CA MET A 118 -1.46 0.85 17.89
C MET A 118 -2.46 1.98 18.10
N MET A 119 -3.76 1.71 18.06
CA MET A 119 -4.80 2.73 18.28
C MET A 119 -4.66 3.39 19.67
N GLN A 120 -4.48 2.59 20.72
CA GLN A 120 -4.34 3.07 22.10
C GLN A 120 -3.14 4.01 22.26
N PHE A 121 -1.97 3.63 21.76
CA PHE A 121 -0.73 4.37 22.01
C PHE A 121 -0.44 5.45 20.96
N SER A 122 -1.00 5.36 19.76
CA SER A 122 -0.94 6.42 18.74
C SER A 122 -1.97 7.53 18.94
N SER A 123 -3.02 7.28 19.73
CA SER A 123 -4.22 8.13 19.79
C SER A 123 -4.92 8.32 18.44
N VAL A 124 -4.77 7.36 17.52
CA VAL A 124 -5.59 7.23 16.31
C VAL A 124 -6.79 6.38 16.69
N ALA A 125 -7.99 6.98 16.69
CA ALA A 125 -9.22 6.28 17.00
C ALA A 125 -9.59 5.28 15.90
N GLN A 126 -10.46 4.32 16.20
CA GLN A 126 -10.87 3.28 15.24
C GLN A 126 -11.43 3.85 13.95
N GLU A 127 -12.19 4.95 14.02
CA GLU A 127 -12.76 5.64 12.85
C GLU A 127 -11.73 6.37 11.98
N ASP A 128 -10.52 6.56 12.48
CA ASP A 128 -9.38 7.16 11.77
C ASP A 128 -8.27 6.15 11.44
N PHE A 129 -8.38 4.91 11.91
CA PHE A 129 -7.36 3.89 11.74
C PHE A 129 -7.54 3.18 10.41
N ASN A 130 -6.60 3.38 9.48
CA ASN A 130 -6.63 2.79 8.15
C ASN A 130 -5.21 2.69 7.60
N ILE A 131 -4.63 1.49 7.63
CA ILE A 131 -3.27 1.23 7.18
C ILE A 131 -3.24 0.93 5.69
N GLU A 132 -2.46 1.70 4.94
CA GLU A 132 -2.28 1.53 3.48
C GLU A 132 -0.82 1.49 3.07
N GLY A 133 0.10 1.35 4.02
CA GLY A 133 1.51 1.19 3.71
C GLY A 133 2.28 0.62 4.87
N ILE A 134 3.36 -0.09 4.55
CA ILE A 134 4.18 -0.75 5.57
C ILE A 134 5.64 -0.85 5.16
N ILE A 135 6.51 -0.39 6.05
CA ILE A 135 7.96 -0.59 5.96
C ILE A 135 8.40 -1.45 7.13
N LEU A 136 9.16 -2.51 6.85
CA LEU A 136 9.82 -3.34 7.86
C LEU A 136 11.32 -3.06 7.86
N SER A 137 11.85 -2.51 8.96
CA SER A 137 13.29 -2.23 9.12
C SER A 137 13.79 -2.79 10.44
N GLY A 138 14.59 -3.87 10.36
CA GLY A 138 14.97 -4.67 11.52
C GLY A 138 13.74 -5.22 12.24
N GLU A 139 13.64 -4.94 13.54
CA GLU A 139 12.50 -5.32 14.39
C GLU A 139 11.40 -4.26 14.46
N THR A 140 11.55 -3.14 13.75
CA THR A 140 10.57 -2.04 13.75
C THR A 140 9.71 -2.09 12.49
N ALA A 141 8.40 -1.96 12.67
CA ALA A 141 7.44 -1.73 11.61
C ALA A 141 6.99 -0.27 11.61
N TYR A 142 6.88 0.31 10.41
CA TYR A 142 6.37 1.66 10.19
C TYR A 142 5.12 1.55 9.32
N PHE A 143 3.96 1.72 9.96
CA PHE A 143 2.65 1.65 9.32
C PHE A 143 2.21 3.03 8.88
N PHE A 144 1.77 3.16 7.63
CA PHE A 144 1.31 4.42 7.06
C PHE A 144 -0.21 4.46 7.17
N ASN A 145 -0.71 5.34 8.03
CA ASN A 145 -2.13 5.53 8.28
C ASN A 145 -2.68 6.58 7.30
N ARG A 146 -3.67 6.21 6.49
CA ARG A 146 -4.40 7.12 5.59
C ARG A 146 -5.28 8.06 6.41
N GLY A 147 -5.24 9.35 6.08
CA GLY A 147 -6.07 10.37 6.70
C GLY A 147 -7.52 10.44 6.21
N ASN A 148 -8.13 9.34 5.78
CA ASN A 148 -9.49 9.36 5.23
C ASN A 148 -10.59 9.43 6.31
N GLY A 149 -10.27 9.16 7.58
CA GLY A 149 -11.20 9.27 8.72
C GLY A 149 -11.68 10.70 9.06
N PRO A 150 -12.56 10.86 10.06
CA PRO A 150 -13.15 12.15 10.41
C PRO A 150 -12.16 13.17 10.98
N ASN A 151 -11.10 12.74 11.66
CA ASN A 151 -10.06 13.60 12.22
C ASN A 151 -8.81 13.69 11.35
N LYS A 152 -8.84 13.12 10.13
CA LYS A 152 -7.80 13.25 9.10
C LYS A 152 -6.41 12.90 9.60
N LYS A 153 -6.27 11.76 10.30
CA LYS A 153 -5.01 11.29 10.89
C LYS A 153 -4.05 10.69 9.86
N ASN A 154 -3.54 11.49 8.94
CA ASN A 154 -2.49 11.05 8.01
C ASN A 154 -1.12 11.02 8.70
N GLY A 155 -0.42 9.89 8.69
CA GLY A 155 0.88 9.80 9.36
C GLY A 155 1.49 8.42 9.47
N ILE A 156 2.60 8.33 10.21
CA ILE A 156 3.40 7.11 10.38
C ILE A 156 3.27 6.62 11.83
N ILE A 157 2.81 5.39 12.02
CA ILE A 157 2.81 4.68 13.30
C ILE A 157 4.05 3.78 13.34
N SER A 158 5.01 4.10 14.22
CA SER A 158 6.21 3.28 14.43
C SER A 158 5.96 2.29 15.56
N VAL A 159 6.31 1.01 15.35
CA VAL A 159 6.12 -0.07 16.33
C VAL A 159 7.39 -0.91 16.43
N GLU A 160 8.08 -0.87 17.57
CA GLU A 160 9.18 -1.78 17.86
C GLU A 160 8.62 -3.16 18.27
N ASN A 161 9.29 -4.23 17.86
CA ASN A 161 8.92 -5.61 18.19
C ASN A 161 7.48 -5.97 17.77
N TRP A 162 7.06 -5.53 16.59
CA TRP A 162 5.69 -5.70 16.10
C TRP A 162 5.22 -7.17 15.96
N GLN A 163 6.14 -8.12 15.82
CA GLN A 163 5.87 -9.57 15.79
C GLN A 163 5.90 -10.23 17.18
N GLY A 164 6.35 -9.50 18.21
CA GLY A 164 6.44 -10.02 19.57
C GLY A 164 5.09 -10.11 20.26
N THR A 165 5.08 -10.74 21.45
CA THR A 165 3.88 -10.83 22.29
C THR A 165 3.49 -9.49 22.92
N GLU A 166 4.46 -8.57 23.00
CA GLU A 166 4.30 -7.21 23.53
C GLU A 166 4.96 -6.23 22.54
N PRO A 167 4.20 -5.72 21.54
CA PRO A 167 4.66 -4.57 20.77
C PRO A 167 4.89 -3.41 21.74
N HIS A 168 6.00 -2.70 21.61
CA HIS A 168 6.32 -1.62 22.55
C HIS A 168 6.88 -0.40 21.82
N LYS A 169 6.91 0.73 22.53
CA LYS A 169 7.32 2.05 22.00
C LYS A 169 6.58 2.44 20.72
N ILE A 170 5.26 2.30 20.77
CA ILE A 170 4.39 2.76 19.71
C ILE A 170 4.37 4.29 19.72
N SER A 171 4.61 4.90 18.56
CA SER A 171 4.52 6.36 18.40
C SER A 171 3.87 6.72 17.08
N PHE A 172 3.22 7.87 17.04
CA PHE A 172 2.60 8.41 15.84
C PHE A 172 3.23 9.75 15.45
N LYS A 173 3.68 9.83 14.21
CA LYS A 173 4.14 11.06 13.59
C LYS A 173 3.11 11.50 12.55
N PRO A 174 2.33 12.57 12.79
CA PRO A 174 1.48 13.13 11.74
C PRO A 174 2.34 13.68 10.60
N ILE A 175 1.89 13.50 9.37
CA ILE A 175 2.54 14.03 8.17
C ILE A 175 1.51 14.82 7.36
N ASP A 176 1.72 16.12 7.27
CA ASP A 176 0.93 16.99 6.41
C ASP A 176 1.45 16.88 4.97
N LEU A 177 0.63 16.31 4.08
CA LEU A 177 0.97 16.16 2.67
C LEU A 177 0.45 17.34 1.82
N PRO A 178 1.17 17.74 0.76
CA PRO A 178 0.70 18.78 -0.14
C PRO A 178 -0.54 18.35 -0.91
N LYS A 179 -1.52 19.24 -1.00
CA LYS A 179 -2.78 19.00 -1.72
C LYS A 179 -2.57 18.63 -3.19
N ILE A 180 -3.38 17.70 -3.69
CA ILE A 180 -3.45 17.34 -5.11
C ILE A 180 -4.73 17.96 -5.68
N ASN A 181 -4.59 18.85 -6.68
CA ASN A 181 -5.73 19.53 -7.32
C ASN A 181 -6.71 20.20 -6.33
N GLY A 182 -6.19 20.68 -5.18
CA GLY A 182 -6.96 21.34 -4.13
C GLY A 182 -7.57 20.41 -3.08
N GLY A 183 -7.59 19.10 -3.33
CA GLY A 183 -8.03 18.06 -2.40
C GLY A 183 -6.97 17.68 -1.36
N ILE A 184 -7.42 17.04 -0.28
CA ILE A 184 -6.52 16.43 0.72
C ILE A 184 -5.92 15.17 0.09
N SER A 185 -4.60 15.01 0.21
CA SER A 185 -3.89 13.81 -0.21
C SER A 185 -3.47 13.01 1.01
N ASP A 186 -3.67 11.70 0.96
CA ASP A 186 -3.34 10.78 2.05
C ASP A 186 -2.45 9.64 1.54
N PHE A 187 -1.66 9.04 2.44
CA PHE A 187 -0.78 7.92 2.08
C PHE A 187 -1.56 6.74 1.49
N THR A 188 -0.95 6.10 0.49
CA THR A 188 -1.47 4.89 -0.16
C THR A 188 -0.44 3.78 -0.34
N ASP A 189 0.86 4.06 -0.19
CA ASP A 189 1.92 3.06 -0.04
C ASP A 189 3.24 3.74 0.35
N ALA A 190 4.21 2.98 0.85
CA ALA A 190 5.57 3.46 1.11
C ALA A 190 6.62 2.34 1.12
N ILE A 191 7.83 2.70 0.65
CA ILE A 191 9.01 1.85 0.67
C ILE A 191 10.21 2.60 1.26
N LEU A 192 11.16 1.84 1.80
CA LEU A 192 12.42 2.39 2.32
C LEU A 192 13.57 2.08 1.36
N ASP A 193 14.33 3.11 1.00
CA ASP A 193 15.64 2.96 0.39
C ASP A 193 16.70 3.78 1.13
N ASN A 194 17.64 3.10 1.78
CA ASN A 194 18.60 3.70 2.69
C ASN A 194 17.88 4.58 3.74
N ASP A 195 18.21 5.87 3.80
CA ASP A 195 17.61 6.83 4.73
C ASP A 195 16.45 7.63 4.11
N THR A 196 15.89 7.16 2.99
CA THR A 196 14.77 7.82 2.30
C THR A 196 13.57 6.89 2.21
N ILE A 197 12.46 7.34 2.78
CA ILE A 197 11.14 6.77 2.52
C ILE A 197 10.63 7.38 1.21
N TYR A 198 10.34 6.55 0.23
CA TYR A 198 9.53 6.93 -0.91
C TYR A 198 8.10 6.51 -0.65
N PHE A 199 7.13 7.36 -0.99
CA PHE A 199 5.73 7.07 -0.72
C PHE A 199 4.84 7.53 -1.87
N THR A 200 3.67 6.91 -2.00
CA THR A 200 2.57 7.39 -2.84
C THR A 200 1.47 7.97 -1.97
N ALA A 201 0.74 8.92 -2.56
CA ALA A 201 -0.44 9.49 -1.95
C ALA A 201 -1.49 9.78 -3.03
N SER A 202 -2.74 9.54 -2.70
CA SER A 202 -3.89 9.79 -3.59
C SER A 202 -4.82 10.81 -2.94
N SER A 203 -5.59 11.51 -3.78
CA SER A 203 -6.60 12.46 -3.34
C SER A 203 -7.92 12.18 -4.06
N GLU A 204 -9.00 12.23 -3.29
CA GLU A 204 -10.37 11.99 -3.75
C GLU A 204 -11.30 13.11 -3.29
N ASP A 205 -12.31 13.43 -4.09
CA ASP A 205 -13.35 14.39 -3.74
C ASP A 205 -14.43 13.73 -2.89
N THR A 206 -14.22 13.75 -1.56
CA THR A 206 -15.14 13.19 -0.56
C THR A 206 -16.41 14.03 -0.36
N ILE A 207 -16.61 15.13 -1.10
CA ILE A 207 -17.86 15.92 -1.09
C ILE A 207 -18.85 15.39 -2.15
N SER A 208 -18.34 14.66 -3.16
CA SER A 208 -19.19 14.11 -4.21
C SER A 208 -20.10 13.00 -3.68
N THR A 209 -21.30 12.88 -4.26
CA THR A 209 -22.36 11.92 -3.85
C THR A 209 -22.08 10.47 -4.26
N TYR A 210 -20.84 10.15 -4.61
CA TYR A 210 -20.38 8.80 -4.93
C TYR A 210 -19.72 8.22 -3.68
N ASP A 211 -19.98 6.95 -3.38
CA ASP A 211 -19.59 6.33 -2.10
C ASP A 211 -18.08 6.38 -1.81
N ASP A 212 -17.24 6.54 -2.84
CA ASP A 212 -15.76 6.58 -2.72
C ASP A 212 -15.13 7.89 -3.27
N GLY A 213 -15.92 8.86 -3.73
CA GLY A 213 -15.43 10.16 -4.22
C GLY A 213 -14.79 10.13 -5.61
N ALA A 214 -14.71 11.28 -6.31
CA ALA A 214 -14.01 11.35 -7.59
C ALA A 214 -12.49 11.43 -7.39
N VAL A 215 -11.71 10.58 -8.05
CA VAL A 215 -10.24 10.64 -8.01
C VAL A 215 -9.75 11.99 -8.56
N LEU A 216 -9.09 12.77 -7.70
CA LEU A 216 -8.48 14.06 -8.05
C LEU A 216 -7.07 13.88 -8.58
N GLY A 217 -6.38 12.79 -8.23
CA GLY A 217 -5.06 12.46 -8.73
C GLY A 217 -4.17 11.81 -7.67
N SER A 218 -2.92 11.60 -8.06
CA SER A 218 -1.90 10.95 -7.22
C SER A 218 -0.57 11.67 -7.28
N GLY A 219 0.19 11.55 -6.19
CA GLY A 219 1.54 12.05 -6.06
C GLY A 219 2.50 10.98 -5.54
N ILE A 220 3.79 11.24 -5.74
CA ILE A 220 4.89 10.47 -5.18
C ILE A 220 5.83 11.43 -4.45
N GLY A 221 6.32 11.03 -3.28
CA GLY A 221 7.12 11.90 -2.41
C GLY A 221 8.31 11.21 -1.76
N LYS A 222 9.08 12.02 -1.05
CA LYS A 222 10.22 11.62 -0.22
C LYS A 222 10.05 12.11 1.21
N ILE A 223 10.23 11.22 2.16
CA ILE A 223 10.36 11.55 3.58
C ILE A 223 11.72 11.07 4.07
N SER A 224 12.39 11.86 4.88
CA SER A 224 13.63 11.45 5.54
C SER A 224 13.33 10.38 6.59
N PHE A 225 13.93 9.20 6.46
CA PHE A 225 13.69 8.09 7.41
C PHE A 225 14.16 8.40 8.85
N PRO A 226 15.28 9.11 9.09
CA PRO A 226 15.74 9.41 10.45
C PRO A 226 14.80 10.28 11.31
N ASN A 227 14.03 11.19 10.71
CA ASN A 227 13.22 12.17 11.46
C ASN A 227 11.79 12.37 10.93
N PHE A 228 11.42 11.66 9.86
CA PHE A 228 10.15 11.74 9.16
C PHE A 228 9.79 13.15 8.64
N GLU A 229 10.79 13.92 8.23
CA GLU A 229 10.57 15.20 7.56
C GLU A 229 10.25 14.99 6.07
N LEU A 230 9.16 15.59 5.59
CA LEU A 230 8.82 15.63 4.18
C LEU A 230 9.88 16.44 3.41
N GLN A 231 10.52 15.82 2.43
CA GLN A 231 11.60 16.42 1.65
C GLN A 231 11.14 16.89 0.26
N ASP A 232 10.29 16.11 -0.40
CA ASP A 232 9.77 16.44 -1.73
C ASP A 232 8.44 15.73 -1.99
N PHE A 233 7.64 16.30 -2.88
CA PHE A 233 6.38 15.74 -3.33
C PHE A 233 6.05 16.19 -4.75
N LYS A 234 5.75 15.24 -5.62
CA LYS A 234 5.44 15.47 -7.03
C LYS A 234 4.06 14.91 -7.34
N ILE A 235 3.18 15.76 -7.89
CA ILE A 235 1.94 15.29 -8.50
C ILE A 235 2.30 14.59 -9.81
N ILE A 236 1.92 13.32 -9.94
CA ILE A 236 2.27 12.46 -11.09
C ILE A 236 1.05 12.08 -11.94
N SER A 237 -0.16 12.28 -11.42
CA SER A 237 -1.39 11.98 -12.12
C SER A 237 -2.52 12.89 -11.65
N ASN A 238 -3.40 13.26 -12.58
CA ASN A 238 -4.65 13.98 -12.31
C ASN A 238 -5.88 13.08 -12.55
N LYS A 239 -5.68 11.76 -12.67
CA LYS A 239 -6.72 10.81 -13.08
C LYS A 239 -6.64 9.49 -12.31
N PHE A 240 -5.44 8.95 -12.21
CA PHE A 240 -5.19 7.62 -11.67
C PHE A 240 -4.97 7.69 -10.17
N LYS A 241 -5.63 6.79 -9.42
CA LYS A 241 -5.43 6.54 -8.00
C LYS A 241 -4.34 5.49 -7.87
N ILE A 242 -3.20 5.90 -7.33
CA ILE A 242 -2.01 5.05 -7.21
C ILE A 242 -1.94 4.53 -5.78
N GLU A 243 -1.92 3.21 -5.64
CA GLU A 243 -1.98 2.51 -4.34
C GLU A 243 -0.90 1.44 -4.18
N GLY A 244 0.17 1.55 -4.97
CA GLY A 244 1.33 0.72 -4.74
C GLY A 244 2.59 1.31 -5.34
N LEU A 245 3.71 1.00 -4.70
CA LEU A 245 5.02 1.51 -5.03
C LEU A 245 6.10 0.44 -4.84
N THR A 246 6.89 0.17 -5.88
CA THR A 246 8.10 -0.66 -5.77
C THR A 246 9.25 -0.08 -6.56
N ILE A 247 10.48 -0.30 -6.10
CA ILE A 247 11.68 0.03 -6.89
C ILE A 247 11.75 -0.91 -8.09
N PHE A 248 11.98 -0.35 -9.26
CA PHE A 248 12.22 -1.09 -10.50
C PHE A 248 13.71 -1.15 -10.81
N GLU A 249 14.33 0.01 -10.96
CA GLU A 249 15.73 0.15 -11.37
C GLU A 249 16.40 1.25 -10.54
N LYS A 250 17.70 1.06 -10.26
CA LYS A 250 18.56 2.11 -9.72
C LYS A 250 19.73 2.32 -10.68
N SER A 251 20.04 3.57 -10.94
CA SER A 251 21.19 3.99 -11.74
C SER A 251 21.95 5.09 -11.01
N GLU A 252 23.13 5.46 -11.52
CA GLU A 252 23.86 6.63 -11.02
C GLU A 252 23.05 7.93 -11.12
N THR A 253 22.09 7.98 -12.05
CA THR A 253 21.31 9.19 -12.38
C THR A 253 19.93 9.25 -11.75
N GLY A 254 19.51 8.23 -10.99
CA GLY A 254 18.18 8.22 -10.37
C GLY A 254 17.62 6.83 -10.10
N ILE A 255 16.39 6.83 -9.59
CA ILE A 255 15.63 5.63 -9.24
C ILE A 255 14.36 5.62 -10.06
N SER A 256 14.04 4.47 -10.64
CA SER A 256 12.78 4.21 -11.32
C SER A 256 11.89 3.34 -10.45
N PHE A 257 10.61 3.65 -10.44
CA PHE A 257 9.59 2.93 -9.68
C PHE A 257 8.56 2.31 -10.62
N LEU A 258 7.98 1.19 -10.21
CA LEU A 258 6.70 0.72 -10.73
C LEU A 258 5.59 1.03 -9.73
N LEU A 259 4.46 1.43 -10.26
CA LEU A 259 3.29 1.92 -9.52
C LEU A 259 2.06 1.16 -10.00
N CYS A 260 1.20 0.68 -9.10
CA CYS A 260 -0.07 0.08 -9.48
C CYS A 260 -1.24 1.04 -9.25
N GLU A 261 -2.21 0.96 -10.15
CA GLU A 261 -3.48 1.66 -10.05
C GLU A 261 -4.52 0.77 -9.37
N ASP A 262 -5.24 1.38 -8.43
CA ASP A 262 -6.59 0.95 -8.10
C ASP A 262 -7.57 1.77 -8.96
N SER A 263 -8.28 1.09 -9.85
CA SER A 263 -9.12 1.75 -10.83
C SER A 263 -10.56 1.96 -10.36
N ASP A 264 -10.93 1.38 -9.22
CA ASP A 264 -12.30 1.30 -8.70
C ASP A 264 -13.32 0.85 -9.79
N SER A 265 -12.84 0.11 -10.82
CA SER A 265 -13.62 -0.22 -12.01
C SER A 265 -13.87 -1.72 -12.14
N ASP A 266 -15.07 -2.08 -12.58
CA ASP A 266 -15.50 -3.48 -12.77
C ASP A 266 -14.77 -4.21 -13.91
N ASN A 267 -13.84 -3.55 -14.62
CA ASN A 267 -13.25 -4.07 -15.86
C ASN A 267 -12.21 -5.18 -15.65
N SER A 268 -11.96 -5.61 -14.41
CA SER A 268 -10.98 -6.67 -14.09
C SER A 268 -9.60 -6.42 -14.70
N GLU A 269 -9.16 -5.17 -14.73
CA GLU A 269 -7.84 -4.76 -15.19
C GLU A 269 -7.19 -3.81 -14.17
N THR A 270 -5.88 -3.96 -14.00
CA THR A 270 -5.04 -2.98 -13.29
C THR A 270 -3.94 -2.49 -14.22
N GLN A 271 -3.67 -1.19 -14.19
CA GLN A 271 -2.58 -0.59 -14.94
C GLN A 271 -1.35 -0.44 -14.05
N ILE A 272 -0.20 -0.78 -14.60
CA ILE A 272 1.10 -0.53 -14.00
C ILE A 272 1.76 0.62 -14.73
N PHE A 273 2.27 1.58 -13.97
CA PHE A 273 3.00 2.74 -14.47
C PHE A 273 4.45 2.70 -14.02
N ARG A 274 5.34 3.28 -14.82
CA ARG A 274 6.72 3.59 -14.46
C ARG A 274 6.81 5.07 -14.07
N TYR A 275 7.53 5.35 -12.98
CA TYR A 275 7.92 6.70 -12.62
C TYR A 275 9.45 6.81 -12.48
N ASP A 276 10.06 7.70 -13.26
CA ASP A 276 11.50 7.97 -13.17
C ASP A 276 11.79 9.17 -12.26
N TRP A 277 12.32 8.90 -11.07
CA TRP A 277 12.78 9.91 -10.13
C TRP A 277 14.24 10.28 -10.43
N LYS A 278 14.41 11.41 -11.11
CA LYS A 278 15.71 12.04 -11.40
C LYS A 278 16.04 13.10 -10.35
#